data_AF-A0A1W1YFA8-F1
#
_entry.id   AF-A0A1W1YFA8-F1
#
_cell.length_a   1.000
_cell.length_b   1.000
_cell.length_c   1.000
_cell.angle_alpha   90.00
_cell.angle_beta   90.00
_cell.angle_gamma   90.00
#
_symmetry.space_group_name_H-M   'P 1'
#
loop_
_entity.id
_entity.type
_entity.pdbx_description
1 polymer ?
#
loop_
_entity_poly.entity_id
_entity_poly.type
_entity_poly.pdbx_seq_one_letter_code
_entity_poly.pdbx_strand_id
1 'polypeptide(L)' 'MPTAKVTPENTKNPIQTINYEKAVVELEKLIADMESGKLSLEETLSSYKRGAELIKHCQSLLEQVEQQIKISEEN' A
#
# COMPACT_ATOMS: atom_id res chain seq x y z
N MET A 1 2.59 -15.60 23.74
CA MET A 1 2.87 -14.31 23.07
C MET A 1 1.60 -13.88 22.35
N PRO A 2 1.10 -12.64 22.53
CA PRO A 2 -0.23 -12.29 22.05
C PRO A 2 -0.20 -12.13 20.53
N THR A 3 -0.90 -13.05 19.88
CA THR A 3 -1.27 -13.01 18.47
C THR A 3 -2.19 -11.81 18.24
N ALA A 4 -1.69 -10.78 17.56
CA ALA A 4 -2.54 -9.72 17.03
C ALA A 4 -3.47 -10.32 15.97
N LYS A 5 -4.71 -10.58 16.40
CA LYS A 5 -5.84 -10.93 15.53
C LYS A 5 -6.00 -9.83 14.49
N VAL A 6 -5.63 -10.11 13.24
CA VAL A 6 -6.16 -9.36 12.10
C VAL A 6 -7.41 -10.09 11.61
N THR A 7 -8.54 -9.56 12.03
CA THR A 7 -9.89 -9.99 11.66
C THR A 7 -10.08 -9.89 10.14
N PRO A 8 -10.69 -10.89 9.48
CA PRO A 8 -11.09 -10.80 8.09
C PRO A 8 -12.54 -10.29 8.02
N GLU A 9 -12.81 -9.10 7.48
CA GLU A 9 -14.11 -8.77 6.84
C GLU A 9 -14.12 -7.38 6.17
N ASN A 10 -14.61 -7.37 4.92
CA ASN A 10 -15.37 -6.31 4.22
C ASN A 10 -14.69 -5.33 3.22
N THR A 11 -14.60 -5.78 1.98
CA THR A 11 -14.97 -5.15 0.69
C THR A 11 -15.36 -3.64 0.66
N LYS A 12 -14.42 -2.79 0.23
CA LYS A 12 -14.54 -1.69 -0.79
C LYS A 12 -13.31 -0.76 -0.68
N ASN A 13 -12.41 -0.84 -1.68
CA ASN A 13 -11.12 -0.15 -1.80
C ASN A 13 -10.07 -0.43 -0.69
N PRO A 14 -9.23 -1.48 -0.85
CA PRO A 14 -8.28 -1.93 0.17
C PRO A 14 -7.12 -0.96 0.49
N ILE A 15 -6.88 0.08 -0.30
CA ILE A 15 -5.66 0.91 -0.18
C ILE A 15 -5.73 1.84 1.03
N GLN A 16 -6.92 2.33 1.40
CA GLN A 16 -7.03 3.36 2.43
C GLN A 16 -6.83 2.83 3.86
N THR A 17 -6.86 1.51 4.07
CA THR A 17 -6.79 0.89 5.40
C THR A 17 -5.53 0.04 5.61
N ILE A 18 -4.65 -0.05 4.61
CA ILE A 18 -3.38 -0.78 4.73
C ILE A 18 -2.29 0.11 5.33
N ASN A 19 -1.49 -0.48 6.22
CA ASN A 19 -0.30 0.17 6.76
C ASN A 19 0.85 0.14 5.72
N TYR A 20 1.89 0.93 5.97
CA TYR A 20 3.03 1.06 5.05
C TYR A 20 3.62 -0.30 4.65
N GLU A 21 3.90 -1.17 5.62
CA GLU A 21 4.45 -2.51 5.36
C GLU A 21 3.57 -3.35 4.43
N LYS A 22 2.24 -3.37 4.66
CA LYS A 22 1.32 -4.09 3.78
C LYS A 22 1.26 -3.49 2.38
N ALA A 23 1.32 -2.17 2.26
CA ALA A 23 1.34 -1.51 0.96
C ALA A 23 2.59 -1.86 0.16
N VAL A 24 3.75 -1.97 0.82
CA VAL A 24 5.00 -2.44 0.20
C VAL A 24 4.89 -3.90 -0.24
N VAL A 25 4.41 -4.79 0.63
CA VAL A 25 4.24 -6.22 0.29
C VAL A 25 3.28 -6.40 -0.89
N GLU A 26 2.21 -5.63 -0.95
CA GLU A 26 1.27 -5.67 -2.07
C GLU A 26 1.92 -5.17 -3.38
N LEU A 27 2.73 -4.12 -3.30
CA LEU A 27 3.48 -3.59 -4.45
C LEU A 27 4.51 -4.61 -4.97
N GLU A 28 5.25 -5.27 -4.08
CA GLU A 28 6.22 -6.32 -4.44
C GLU A 28 5.53 -7.49 -5.15
N LYS A 29 4.39 -7.93 -4.62
CA LYS A 29 3.59 -8.99 -5.26
C LYS A 29 3.11 -8.59 -6.65
N LEU A 30 2.65 -7.35 -6.78
CA LEU A 30 2.17 -6.81 -8.04
C LEU A 30 3.28 -6.74 -9.09
N ILE A 31 4.48 -6.30 -8.69
CA ILE A 31 5.66 -6.30 -9.55
C ILE A 31 6.03 -7.72 -9.95
N ALA A 32 6.05 -8.68 -9.01
CA ALA A 32 6.34 -10.07 -9.30
C ALA A 32 5.33 -10.69 -10.29
N ASP A 33 4.05 -10.34 -10.18
CA ASP A 33 3.02 -10.78 -11.12
C ASP A 33 3.25 -10.17 -12.51
N MET A 34 3.66 -8.90 -12.60
CA MET A 34 4.02 -8.24 -13.86
C MET A 34 5.27 -8.84 -14.51
N GLU A 35 6.30 -9.14 -13.71
CA GLU A 35 7.54 -9.77 -14.17
C GLU A 35 7.34 -11.23 -14.57
N SER A 36 6.31 -11.90 -14.04
CA SER A 36 5.97 -13.28 -14.41
C SER A 36 5.60 -13.43 -15.90
N GLY A 37 5.24 -12.33 -16.57
CA GLY A 37 4.87 -12.30 -17.98
C GLY A 37 3.56 -13.01 -18.31
N LYS A 38 2.78 -13.38 -17.29
CA LYS A 38 1.49 -14.09 -17.45
C LYS A 38 0.28 -13.15 -17.56
N LEU A 39 0.48 -11.85 -17.30
CA LEU A 39 -0.59 -10.86 -17.34
C LEU A 39 -0.94 -10.48 -18.77
N SER A 40 -2.23 -10.33 -19.04
CA SER A 40 -2.69 -9.70 -20.28
C SER A 40 -2.37 -8.19 -20.28
N LEU A 41 -2.48 -7.53 -21.43
CA LEU A 41 -2.32 -6.08 -21.53
C LEU A 41 -3.23 -5.31 -20.56
N GLU A 42 -4.50 -5.73 -20.46
CA GLU A 42 -5.48 -5.12 -19.57
C GLU A 42 -5.11 -5.32 -18.09
N GLU A 43 -4.64 -6.51 -17.73
CA GLU A 43 -4.19 -6.80 -16.37
C GLU A 43 -2.90 -6.07 -16.00
N THR A 44 -2.00 -5.88 -16.97
CA THR A 44 -0.79 -5.08 -16.81
C THR A 44 -1.13 -3.61 -16.54
N LEU A 45 -2.09 -3.06 -17.29
CA LEU A 45 -2.58 -1.69 -17.07
C LEU A 45 -3.29 -1.53 -15.72
N SER A 46 -4.08 -2.52 -15.31
CA SER A 46 -4.73 -2.55 -14.00
C SER A 46 -3.69 -2.61 -12.87
N SER A 47 -2.70 -3.50 -13.01
CA SER A 47 -1.60 -3.66 -12.06
C SER A 47 -0.80 -2.36 -11.94
N TYR A 48 -0.45 -1.73 -13.06
CA TYR A 48 0.24 -0.44 -13.05
C TYR A 48 -0.55 0.65 -12.31
N LYS A 49 -1.86 0.79 -12.58
CA LYS A 49 -2.72 1.74 -11.87
C LYS A 49 -2.72 1.48 -10.37
N ARG A 50 -2.89 0.21 -9.97
CA ARG A 50 -2.88 -0.20 -8.57
C ARG A 50 -1.54 0.10 -7.90
N GLY A 51 -0.42 -0.18 -8.57
CA GLY A 51 0.92 0.16 -8.09
C GLY A 51 1.10 1.67 -7.87
N ALA A 52 0.61 2.50 -8.79
CA ALA A 52 0.65 3.95 -8.64
C ALA A 52 -0.18 4.44 -7.44
N GLU A 53 -1.35 3.85 -7.19
CA GLU A 53 -2.15 4.17 -6.00
C GLU A 53 -1.45 3.75 -4.69
N LEU A 54 -0.82 2.58 -4.66
CA LEU A 54 -0.05 2.10 -3.50
C LEU A 54 1.12 3.04 -3.18
N ILE A 55 1.87 3.47 -4.20
CA ILE A 55 2.99 4.42 -4.04
C ILE A 55 2.48 5.74 -3.46
N LYS A 56 1.37 6.28 -4.00
CA LYS A 56 0.77 7.51 -3.51
C LYS A 56 0.32 7.39 -2.05
N HIS A 57 -0.23 6.25 -1.67
CA HIS A 57 -0.61 5.97 -0.28
C HIS A 57 0.60 5.95 0.65
N CYS A 58 1.68 5.26 0.27
CA CYS A 58 2.92 5.25 1.04
C CYS A 58 3.50 6.66 1.23
N GLN A 59 3.51 7.48 0.18
CA GLN A 59 3.95 8.87 0.27
C GLN A 59 3.09 9.68 1.25
N SER A 60 1.77 9.54 1.19
CA SER A 60 0.86 10.24 2.11
C SER A 60 1.05 9.80 3.57
N LEU A 61 1.37 8.52 3.82
CA LEU A 61 1.68 8.06 5.17
C LEU A 61 2.98 8.70 5.70
N LEU A 62 4.02 8.78 4.87
CA LEU A 62 5.28 9.43 5.25
C LEU A 62 5.08 10.92 5.52
N GLU A 63 4.34 11.61 4.66
CA GLU A 63 4.01 13.02 4.82
C GLU A 63 3.26 13.29 6.14
N GLN A 64 2.31 12.42 6.51
CA GLN A 64 1.62 12.50 7.80
C GLN A 64 2.57 12.34 8.99
N VAL A 65 3.55 11.43 8.90
CA VAL A 65 4.56 11.26 9.96
C VAL A 65 5.48 12.49 10.03
N GLU A 66 5.94 13.00 8.88
CA GLU A 66 6.77 14.21 8.82
C GLU A 66 6.04 15.43 9.40
N GLN A 67 4.75 15.61 9.07
CA GLN A 67 3.94 16.68 9.64
C GLN A 67 3.80 16.56 11.16
N GLN A 68 3.60 15.34 11.68
CA GLN A 68 3.51 15.12 13.12
C GLN A 68 4.83 15.40 13.84
N ILE A 69 5.96 15.03 13.25
CA ILE A 69 7.29 15.36 13.79
C ILE A 69 7.48 16.88 13.82
N LYS A 70 7.18 17.56 12.71
CA LYS A 70 7.34 19.01 12.60
C LYS A 70 6.54 19.77 13.68
N ILE A 71 5.28 19.40 13.89
CA ILE A 71 4.44 19.99 14.95
C ILE A 71 5.02 19.71 16.35
N SER A 72 5.63 18.53 16.53
CA SER A 72 6.25 18.12 17.80
C SER A 72 7.58 18.83 18.08
N GLU A 73 8.31 19.30 17.06
CA GLU A 73 9.54 20.08 17.22
C GLU A 73 9.30 21.59 17.37
N GLU A 74 8.10 22.09 17.06
CA GLU A 74 7.71 23.50 17.20
C GLU A 74 7.12 23.87 18.58
N ASN A 75 7.20 22.98 19.59
CA ASN A 75 6.82 23.22 21.00
C ASN A 75 7.99 23.01 21.97
#